data_AF-A0A067N6D2-F1
#
_entry.id   AF-A0A067N6D2-F1
#
_cell.length_a   1.000
_cell.length_b   1.000
_cell.length_c   1.000
_cell.angle_alpha   90.00
_cell.angle_beta   90.00
_cell.angle_gamma   90.00
#
_symmetry.space_group_name_H-M   'P 1'
#
loop_
_entity.id
_entity.type
_entity.pdbx_description
1 polymer ?
#
loop_
_entity_poly.entity_id
_entity_poly.type
_entity_poly.pdbx_seq_one_letter_code
_entity_poly.pdbx_strand_id
1 'polypeptide(L)'
;MGRGRPKLYHTAEEKLMANRAKSKRSYYKNKPSVRAQTDTSEVSQTAAPPVYKPTGRPKLYRTPEEKAMANRAKSKRSYNKCKIAISARKAVRYRAETHGRHSLFKGARREPHPNLDPVTVVGWMKLVSKTSAEFDARTGGSPQSYLEGLCQNYMVSRRKDKLSDACIHLEGLRNVTTRCLNGILQLAGVGKELGVVQTLGRAVGQVLAWLEDALCAVMCGYSEVVDMHRTRQLMYQSA
;
A
#
# COMPACT_ATOMS: atom_id res chain seq x y z
N MET A 1 -3.79 31.35 -16.42
CA MET A 1 -3.25 31.94 -15.16
C MET A 1 -3.56 31.01 -13.99
N GLY A 2 -2.71 30.02 -13.70
CA GLY A 2 -2.92 29.11 -12.57
C GLY A 2 -2.62 29.82 -11.25
N ARG A 3 -3.62 29.94 -10.36
CA ARG A 3 -3.41 30.48 -9.01
C ARG A 3 -2.57 29.47 -8.21
N GLY A 4 -1.25 29.67 -8.18
CA GLY A 4 -0.35 28.87 -7.36
C GLY A 4 -0.74 28.93 -5.89
N ARG A 5 -0.50 27.84 -5.15
CA ARG A 5 -0.74 27.81 -3.70
C ARG A 5 0.07 28.95 -3.04
N PRO A 6 -0.56 29.78 -2.20
CA PRO A 6 0.13 30.84 -1.47
C PRO A 6 1.33 30.27 -0.71
N LYS A 7 2.45 31.01 -0.72
CA LYS A 7 3.61 30.66 0.12
C LYS A 7 3.19 30.79 1.59
N LEU A 8 3.39 29.72 2.34
CA LEU A 8 3.02 29.63 3.76
C LEU A 8 3.93 30.46 4.68
N TYR A 9 5.11 30.84 4.18
CA TYR A 9 6.08 31.68 4.88
C TYR A 9 6.61 32.70 3.88
N HIS A 10 6.71 33.95 4.31
CA HIS A 10 7.17 35.06 3.48
C HIS A 10 8.66 35.31 3.62
N THR A 11 9.26 34.94 4.77
CA THR A 11 10.69 35.10 5.02
C THR A 11 11.37 33.78 5.44
N ALA A 12 12.70 33.72 5.30
CA ALA A 12 13.50 32.58 5.73
C ALA A 12 13.47 32.40 7.26
N GLU A 13 13.42 33.52 7.99
CA GLU A 13 13.37 33.54 9.45
C GLU A 13 12.05 32.99 9.98
N GLU A 14 10.93 33.35 9.36
CA GLU A 14 9.60 32.83 9.69
C GLU A 14 9.52 31.30 9.51
N LYS A 15 10.10 30.79 8.42
CA LYS A 15 10.21 29.35 8.18
C LYS A 15 11.08 28.65 9.23
N LEU A 16 12.15 29.29 9.69
CA LEU A 16 13.03 28.75 10.72
C LEU A 16 12.31 28.67 12.07
N MET A 17 11.58 29.72 12.45
CA MET A 17 10.78 29.78 13.68
C MET A 17 9.66 28.74 13.66
N ALA A 18 8.95 28.59 12.55
CA ALA A 18 7.92 27.57 12.39
C ALA A 18 8.47 26.13 12.53
N ASN A 19 9.63 25.86 11.94
CA ASN A 19 10.30 24.58 12.09
C ASN A 19 10.78 24.34 13.54
N ARG A 20 11.33 25.36 14.20
CA ARG A 20 11.75 25.29 15.61
C ARG A 20 10.56 25.00 16.53
N ALA A 21 9.42 25.67 16.32
CA ALA A 21 8.18 25.43 17.05
C ALA A 21 7.63 24.01 16.83
N LYS A 22 7.65 23.53 15.58
CA LYS A 22 7.22 22.17 15.24
C LYS A 22 8.12 21.11 15.90
N SER A 23 9.43 21.32 15.88
CA SER A 23 10.40 20.45 16.56
C SER A 23 10.18 20.44 18.07
N LYS A 24 9.92 21.61 18.67
CA LYS A 24 9.63 21.74 20.11
C LYS A 24 8.37 20.94 20.49
N ARG A 25 7.26 21.10 19.74
CA ARG A 25 6.03 20.31 19.98
C ARG A 25 6.26 18.81 19.85
N SER A 26 7.00 18.37 18.83
CA SER A 26 7.32 16.96 18.66
C SER A 26 8.17 16.41 19.80
N TYR A 27 9.13 17.19 20.30
CA TYR A 27 9.97 16.78 21.42
C TYR A 27 9.14 16.57 22.68
N TYR A 28 8.28 17.52 23.06
CA TYR A 28 7.43 17.35 24.25
C TYR A 28 6.38 16.25 24.10
N LYS A 29 5.81 16.05 22.90
CA LYS A 29 4.86 14.97 22.64
C LYS A 29 5.48 13.58 22.76
N ASN A 30 6.75 13.44 22.37
CA ASN A 30 7.46 12.16 22.34
C ASN A 30 8.46 12.02 23.48
N LYS A 31 8.56 12.99 24.40
CA LYS A 31 9.44 12.88 25.56
C LYS A 31 8.85 11.74 26.40
N PRO A 32 9.53 10.59 26.53
CA PRO A 32 9.05 9.53 27.39
C PRO A 32 8.88 10.13 28.79
N SER A 33 7.77 9.83 29.44
CA SER A 33 7.55 10.13 30.85
C SER A 33 8.61 9.39 31.67
N VAL A 34 9.79 10.00 31.85
CA VAL A 34 10.90 9.47 32.66
C VAL A 34 10.61 9.64 34.17
N ARG A 35 9.33 9.69 34.57
CA ARG A 35 8.93 9.99 35.96
C ARG A 35 8.08 8.91 36.63
N ALA A 36 8.01 7.70 36.05
CA ALA A 36 7.23 6.59 36.62
C ALA A 36 8.07 5.36 37.03
N GLN A 37 9.40 5.47 37.14
CA GLN A 37 10.27 4.36 37.58
C GLN A 37 11.42 4.85 38.46
N THR A 38 11.08 5.59 39.52
CA THR A 38 11.93 5.75 40.71
C THR A 38 10.95 5.94 41.85
N ASP A 39 10.50 4.84 42.46
CA ASP A 39 9.96 4.79 43.83
C ASP A 39 9.40 3.39 44.10
N THR A 40 10.28 2.39 44.21
CA THR A 40 10.02 1.16 44.97
C THR A 40 11.33 0.40 45.14
N SER A 41 12.17 0.83 46.08
CA SER A 41 13.29 0.04 46.59
C SER A 41 13.72 0.56 47.97
N GLU A 42 12.79 0.51 48.93
CA GLU A 42 13.14 0.50 50.36
C GLU A 42 12.59 -0.81 50.96
N VAL A 43 13.33 -1.92 50.85
CA VAL A 43 13.17 -3.06 51.77
C VAL A 43 14.51 -3.80 51.87
N SER A 44 15.05 -3.76 53.09
CA SER A 44 15.91 -4.73 53.77
C SER A 44 17.28 -5.11 53.19
N GLN A 45 18.28 -4.54 53.84
CA GLN A 45 19.65 -5.05 53.90
C GLN A 45 19.67 -6.41 54.61
N THR A 46 19.79 -7.50 53.85
CA THR A 46 20.42 -8.73 54.33
C THR A 46 21.57 -9.06 53.38
N ALA A 47 22.76 -9.25 53.96
CA ALA A 47 24.02 -9.41 53.26
C ALA A 47 24.04 -10.71 52.44
N ALA A 48 23.59 -10.64 51.18
CA ALA A 48 23.79 -11.68 50.19
C ALA A 48 25.22 -11.55 49.59
N PRO A 49 25.90 -12.68 49.33
CA PRO A 49 27.23 -12.68 48.71
C PRO A 49 27.21 -12.02 47.33
N PRO A 50 28.35 -11.45 46.87
CA PRO A 50 28.43 -10.70 45.61
C PRO A 50 28.05 -11.59 44.43
N VAL A 51 26.85 -11.37 43.89
CA VAL A 51 26.42 -11.99 42.63
C VAL A 51 27.25 -11.40 41.50
N TYR A 52 28.18 -12.22 40.98
CA TYR A 52 29.01 -11.88 39.83
C TYR A 52 28.09 -11.62 38.63
N LYS A 53 27.83 -10.35 38.31
CA LYS A 53 27.08 -10.00 37.10
C LYS A 53 27.95 -10.43 35.91
N PRO A 54 27.52 -11.42 35.10
CA PRO A 54 28.30 -11.82 33.94
C PRO A 54 28.53 -10.57 33.09
N THR A 55 29.78 -10.37 32.66
CA THR A 55 30.21 -9.27 31.81
C THR A 55 29.47 -9.36 30.48
N GLY A 56 28.29 -8.73 30.45
CA GLY A 56 27.49 -8.61 29.25
C GLY A 56 28.29 -7.89 28.16
N ARG A 57 27.96 -8.20 26.91
CA ARG A 57 28.59 -7.63 25.71
C ARG A 57 28.84 -6.13 25.92
N PRO A 58 30.09 -5.64 25.76
CA PRO A 58 30.42 -4.24 25.97
C PRO A 58 29.46 -3.31 25.23
N LYS A 59 29.05 -2.23 25.90
CA LYS A 59 28.18 -1.22 25.27
C LYS A 59 28.91 -0.64 24.06
N LEU A 60 28.28 -0.77 22.89
CA LEU A 60 28.83 -0.31 21.62
C LEU A 60 29.03 1.21 21.53
N TYR A 61 28.27 1.98 22.33
CA TYR A 61 28.37 3.44 22.40
C TYR A 61 28.57 3.86 23.86
N ARG A 62 29.52 4.76 24.10
CA ARG A 62 29.85 5.25 25.45
C ARG A 62 29.00 6.44 25.82
N THR A 63 28.66 7.27 24.84
CA THR A 63 27.85 8.49 25.05
C THR A 63 26.52 8.43 24.27
N PRO A 64 25.49 9.16 24.73
CA PRO A 64 24.24 9.30 23.97
C PRO A 64 24.45 10.01 22.63
N GLU A 65 25.44 10.89 22.52
CA GLU A 65 25.79 11.61 21.29
C GLU A 65 26.37 10.67 20.23
N GLU A 66 27.29 9.77 20.61
CA GLU A 66 27.82 8.73 19.74
C GLU A 66 26.70 7.84 19.19
N LYS A 67 25.78 7.42 20.06
CA LYS A 67 24.61 6.63 19.64
C LYS A 67 23.74 7.39 18.64
N ALA A 68 23.54 8.69 18.84
CA ALA A 68 22.78 9.54 17.91
C ALA A 68 23.49 9.68 16.56
N MET A 69 24.80 9.90 16.55
CA MET A 69 25.61 9.98 15.33
C MET A 69 25.60 8.65 14.56
N ALA A 70 25.76 7.53 15.24
CA ALA A 70 25.70 6.21 14.64
C ALA A 70 24.32 5.93 14.02
N ASN A 71 23.24 6.29 14.71
CA ASN A 71 21.88 6.20 14.17
C ASN A 71 21.66 7.09 12.95
N ARG A 72 22.14 8.34 12.97
CA ARG A 72 22.09 9.24 11.80
C ARG A 72 22.84 8.64 10.60
N ALA A 73 24.03 8.09 10.82
CA ALA A 73 24.82 7.44 9.78
C ALA A 73 24.14 6.16 9.25
N LYS A 74 23.54 5.34 10.13
CA LYS A 74 22.74 4.17 9.75
C LYS A 74 21.54 4.58 8.90
N SER A 75 20.77 5.58 9.32
CA SER A 75 19.62 6.10 8.57
C SER A 75 20.03 6.71 7.23
N LYS A 76 21.15 7.43 7.17
CA LYS A 76 21.70 7.97 5.90
C LYS A 76 22.03 6.86 4.91
N ARG A 77 22.71 5.79 5.36
CA ARG A 77 23.03 4.62 4.54
C ARG A 77 21.76 3.91 4.04
N SER A 78 20.80 3.68 4.93
CA SER A 78 19.51 3.09 4.58
C SER A 78 18.74 3.94 3.57
N TYR A 79 18.67 5.25 3.79
CA TYR A 79 18.00 6.17 2.87
C TYR A 79 18.65 6.15 1.49
N ASN A 80 19.98 6.20 1.41
CA ASN A 80 20.70 6.14 0.14
C ASN A 80 20.42 4.83 -0.61
N LYS A 81 20.43 3.68 0.10
CA LYS A 81 20.07 2.38 -0.48
C LYS A 81 18.62 2.36 -1.00
N CYS A 82 17.69 2.98 -0.28
CA CYS A 82 16.27 3.00 -0.65
C CYS A 82 15.87 4.18 -1.54
N LYS A 83 16.77 5.11 -1.86
CA LYS A 83 16.45 6.37 -2.54
C LYS A 83 15.79 6.13 -3.90
N ILE A 84 16.31 5.17 -4.67
CA ILE A 84 15.80 4.81 -5.99
C ILE A 84 14.38 4.23 -5.90
N ALA A 85 14.14 3.31 -4.97
CA ALA A 85 12.81 2.75 -4.73
C ALA A 85 11.81 3.82 -4.25
N ILE A 86 12.27 4.73 -3.38
CA ILE A 86 11.46 5.87 -2.93
C ILE A 86 11.11 6.79 -4.11
N SER A 87 12.06 7.09 -5.00
CA SER A 87 11.80 7.91 -6.19
C SER A 87 10.87 7.21 -7.18
N ALA A 88 11.03 5.90 -7.39
CA ALA A 88 10.15 5.12 -8.26
C ALA A 88 8.70 5.11 -7.73
N ARG A 89 8.51 4.86 -6.43
CA ARG A 89 7.18 4.94 -5.77
C ARG A 89 6.58 6.36 -5.86
N LYS A 90 7.40 7.40 -5.71
CA LYS A 90 6.94 8.79 -5.88
C LYS A 90 6.50 9.07 -7.31
N ALA A 91 7.20 8.55 -8.32
CA ALA A 91 6.81 8.71 -9.72
C ALA A 91 5.48 8.00 -10.02
N VAL A 92 5.29 6.77 -9.53
CA VAL A 92 4.02 6.03 -9.67
C VAL A 92 2.87 6.77 -8.97
N ARG A 93 3.08 7.21 -7.73
CA ARG A 93 2.07 8.00 -7.00
C ARG A 93 1.76 9.31 -7.70
N TYR A 94 2.78 10.02 -8.19
CA TYR A 94 2.59 11.25 -8.95
C TYR A 94 1.80 11.00 -10.23
N ARG A 95 2.10 9.93 -10.97
CA ARG A 95 1.31 9.51 -12.14
C ARG A 95 -0.14 9.23 -11.76
N ALA A 96 -0.40 8.45 -10.71
CA ALA A 96 -1.76 8.20 -10.24
C ALA A 96 -2.50 9.50 -9.82
N GLU A 97 -1.80 10.44 -9.18
CA GLU A 97 -2.36 11.73 -8.76
C GLU A 97 -2.56 12.71 -9.93
N THR A 98 -1.66 12.72 -10.93
CA THR A 98 -1.72 13.62 -12.09
C THR A 98 -2.66 13.11 -13.17
N HIS A 99 -2.64 11.82 -13.51
CA HIS A 99 -3.64 11.20 -14.37
C HIS A 99 -5.03 11.19 -13.71
N GLY A 100 -5.11 11.20 -12.37
CA GLY A 100 -6.37 11.41 -11.65
C GLY A 100 -6.87 12.86 -11.60
N ARG A 101 -6.04 13.86 -11.94
CA ARG A 101 -6.43 15.29 -11.98
C ARG A 101 -6.71 15.78 -13.40
N HIS A 102 -6.00 15.25 -14.39
CA HIS A 102 -6.42 15.35 -15.79
C HIS A 102 -7.34 14.19 -16.12
N SER A 103 -8.53 14.21 -15.52
CA SER A 103 -9.67 13.52 -16.10
C SER A 103 -9.76 13.92 -17.57
N LEU A 104 -9.56 12.95 -18.47
CA LEU A 104 -9.80 13.07 -19.92
C LEU A 104 -11.25 13.53 -20.22
N PHE A 105 -12.13 13.53 -19.22
CA PHE A 105 -13.48 14.05 -19.27
C PHE A 105 -13.61 15.39 -18.51
N LYS A 106 -13.80 16.47 -19.26
CA LYS A 106 -14.15 17.80 -18.75
C LYS A 106 -15.58 17.72 -18.17
N GLY A 107 -15.72 17.40 -16.88
CA GLY A 107 -17.03 17.29 -16.23
C GLY A 107 -17.18 16.16 -15.20
N ALA A 108 -16.22 15.25 -15.08
CA ALA A 108 -16.21 14.25 -14.02
C ALA A 108 -15.94 14.94 -12.67
N ARG A 109 -16.99 15.37 -11.97
CA ARG A 109 -16.91 15.75 -10.57
C ARG A 109 -16.37 14.53 -9.81
N ARG A 110 -15.20 14.64 -9.20
CA ARG A 110 -14.85 13.75 -8.09
C ARG A 110 -15.86 14.06 -6.99
N GLU A 111 -16.94 13.28 -6.98
CA GLU A 111 -17.73 13.05 -5.77
C GLU A 111 -16.74 12.95 -4.61
N PRO A 112 -16.84 13.82 -3.58
CA PRO A 112 -15.93 13.75 -2.44
C PRO A 112 -16.08 12.35 -1.86
N HIS A 113 -15.10 11.47 -2.10
CA HIS A 113 -15.15 10.09 -1.62
C HIS A 113 -15.43 10.15 -0.12
N PRO A 114 -16.65 9.80 0.34
CA PRO A 114 -16.84 9.53 1.74
C PRO A 114 -16.13 8.19 1.90
N ASN A 115 -14.87 8.23 2.34
CA ASN A 115 -14.17 7.08 2.90
C ASN A 115 -14.80 6.70 4.25
N LEU A 116 -16.13 6.65 4.29
CA LEU A 116 -16.86 6.08 5.40
C LEU A 116 -17.11 4.65 4.97
N ASP A 117 -16.23 3.79 5.46
CA ASP A 117 -16.50 2.36 5.49
C ASP A 117 -17.93 2.16 6.03
N PRO A 118 -18.79 1.37 5.36
CA PRO A 118 -20.13 1.13 5.84
C PRO A 118 -20.11 0.63 7.29
N VAL A 119 -21.02 1.14 8.13
CA VAL A 119 -21.10 0.72 9.55
C VAL A 119 -21.97 -0.53 9.71
N THR A 120 -22.79 -0.84 8.71
CA THR A 120 -23.75 -1.96 8.75
C THR A 120 -23.40 -3.02 7.71
N VAL A 121 -23.72 -4.28 8.03
CA VAL A 121 -23.55 -5.43 7.13
C VAL A 121 -24.28 -5.21 5.80
N VAL A 122 -25.51 -4.68 5.83
CA VAL A 122 -26.29 -4.33 4.63
C VAL A 122 -25.55 -3.32 3.75
N GLY A 123 -24.90 -2.33 4.36
CA GLY A 123 -24.09 -1.35 3.63
C GLY A 123 -22.87 -1.98 2.95
N TRP A 124 -22.17 -2.88 3.63
CA TRP A 124 -21.08 -3.66 3.03
C TRP A 124 -21.57 -4.55 1.89
N MET A 125 -22.70 -5.24 2.06
CA MET A 125 -23.25 -6.10 1.01
C MET A 125 -23.65 -5.31 -0.24
N LYS A 126 -24.19 -4.09 -0.09
CA LYS A 126 -24.41 -3.18 -1.24
C LYS A 126 -23.10 -2.84 -1.97
N LEU A 127 -22.03 -2.60 -1.22
CA LEU A 127 -20.71 -2.35 -1.81
C LEU A 127 -20.15 -3.59 -2.52
N VAL A 128 -20.34 -4.78 -1.97
CA VAL A 128 -19.99 -6.06 -2.60
C VAL A 128 -20.76 -6.24 -3.91
N SER A 129 -22.08 -6.05 -3.92
CA SER A 129 -22.89 -6.14 -5.14
C SER A 129 -22.43 -5.15 -6.21
N LYS A 130 -22.12 -3.91 -5.83
CA LYS A 130 -21.54 -2.91 -6.75
C LYS A 130 -20.19 -3.35 -7.31
N THR A 131 -19.32 -3.90 -6.46
CA THR A 131 -17.98 -4.38 -6.86
C THR A 131 -18.08 -5.59 -7.78
N SER A 132 -19.03 -6.49 -7.52
CA SER A 132 -19.35 -7.62 -8.41
C SER A 132 -19.81 -7.13 -9.77
N ALA A 133 -20.78 -6.21 -9.81
CA ALA A 133 -21.28 -5.66 -11.07
C ALA A 133 -20.18 -4.94 -11.87
N GLU A 134 -19.27 -4.23 -11.18
CA GLU A 134 -18.11 -3.62 -11.85
C GLU A 134 -17.14 -4.67 -12.40
N PHE A 135 -16.89 -5.75 -11.67
CA PHE A 135 -16.08 -6.87 -12.15
C PHE A 135 -16.70 -7.54 -13.38
N ASP A 136 -18.00 -7.81 -13.34
CA ASP A 136 -18.75 -8.43 -14.44
C ASP A 136 -18.77 -7.52 -15.68
N ALA A 137 -19.00 -6.22 -15.48
CA ALA A 137 -18.97 -5.24 -16.56
C ALA A 137 -17.60 -5.13 -17.24
N ARG A 138 -16.51 -5.27 -16.47
CA ARG A 138 -15.15 -5.25 -17.02
C ARG A 138 -14.78 -6.53 -17.76
N THR A 139 -15.20 -7.68 -17.23
CA THR A 139 -14.90 -8.99 -17.82
C THR A 139 -15.90 -9.39 -18.90
N GLY A 140 -16.98 -8.63 -19.10
CA GLY A 140 -18.07 -8.99 -20.00
C GLY A 140 -18.77 -10.29 -19.59
N GLY A 141 -18.71 -10.65 -18.30
CA GLY A 141 -19.23 -11.91 -17.77
C GLY A 141 -18.39 -13.16 -18.10
N SER A 142 -17.33 -13.04 -18.92
CA SER A 142 -16.41 -14.14 -19.24
C SER A 142 -14.96 -13.69 -19.03
N PRO A 143 -14.38 -13.96 -17.84
CA PRO A 143 -13.01 -13.58 -17.56
C PRO A 143 -11.97 -14.18 -18.52
N GLN A 144 -12.21 -15.38 -19.04
CA GLN A 144 -11.36 -16.01 -20.06
C GLN A 144 -11.41 -15.23 -21.38
N SER A 145 -12.60 -14.90 -21.88
CA SER A 145 -12.76 -14.11 -23.11
C SER A 145 -12.17 -12.71 -22.95
N TYR A 146 -12.29 -12.12 -21.77
CA TYR A 146 -11.67 -10.83 -21.44
C TYR A 146 -10.13 -10.87 -21.57
N LEU A 147 -9.48 -11.87 -20.96
CA LEU A 147 -8.03 -12.03 -21.03
C LEU A 147 -7.54 -12.41 -22.42
N GLU A 148 -8.27 -13.28 -23.12
CA GLU A 148 -8.02 -13.62 -24.52
C GLU A 148 -8.01 -12.34 -25.37
N GLY A 149 -9.02 -11.49 -25.22
CA GLY A 149 -9.09 -10.21 -25.90
C GLY A 149 -7.92 -9.28 -25.56
N LEU A 150 -7.47 -9.24 -24.30
CA LEU A 150 -6.30 -8.46 -23.89
C LEU A 150 -4.99 -8.99 -24.53
N CYS A 151 -4.80 -10.31 -24.55
CA CYS A 151 -3.62 -10.94 -25.14
C CYS A 151 -3.59 -10.73 -26.67
N GLN A 152 -4.72 -10.92 -27.35
CA GLN A 152 -4.85 -10.61 -28.78
C GLN A 152 -4.55 -9.15 -29.09
N ASN A 153 -5.10 -8.23 -28.30
CA ASN A 153 -4.80 -6.80 -28.42
C ASN A 153 -3.30 -6.51 -28.26
N TYR A 154 -2.63 -7.20 -27.33
CA TYR A 154 -1.19 -7.09 -27.15
C TYR A 154 -0.42 -7.64 -28.36
N MET A 155 -0.79 -8.81 -28.88
CA MET A 155 -0.13 -9.41 -30.04
C MET A 155 -0.19 -8.51 -31.29
N VAL A 156 -1.31 -7.81 -31.50
CA VAL A 156 -1.44 -6.86 -32.62
C VAL A 156 -0.71 -5.54 -32.36
N SER A 157 -0.92 -4.94 -31.19
CA SER A 157 -0.44 -3.56 -30.92
C SER A 157 0.99 -3.48 -30.37
N ARG A 158 1.48 -4.58 -29.79
CA ARG A 158 2.73 -4.70 -29.00
C ARG A 158 2.83 -3.72 -27.82
N ARG A 159 1.70 -3.18 -27.35
CA ARG A 159 1.65 -2.26 -26.21
C ARG A 159 1.19 -2.97 -24.95
N LYS A 160 2.06 -3.03 -23.95
CA LYS A 160 1.76 -3.65 -22.63
C LYS A 160 0.87 -2.80 -21.73
N ASP A 161 0.61 -1.54 -22.11
CA ASP A 161 -0.14 -0.59 -21.29
C ASP A 161 -1.54 -1.10 -20.98
N LYS A 162 -2.24 -1.69 -21.97
CA LYS A 162 -3.58 -2.26 -21.77
C LYS A 162 -3.63 -3.37 -20.70
N LEU A 163 -2.63 -4.27 -20.70
CA LEU A 163 -2.52 -5.33 -19.70
C LEU A 163 -2.18 -4.74 -18.32
N SER A 164 -1.30 -3.74 -18.29
CA SER A 164 -0.90 -3.06 -17.04
C SER A 164 -2.06 -2.28 -16.42
N ASP A 165 -2.84 -1.57 -17.24
CA ASP A 165 -4.02 -0.83 -16.82
C ASP A 165 -5.12 -1.77 -16.30
N ALA A 166 -5.34 -2.91 -16.99
CA ALA A 166 -6.25 -3.96 -16.52
C ALA A 166 -5.82 -4.49 -15.14
N CYS A 167 -4.52 -4.69 -14.91
CA CYS A 167 -3.98 -5.16 -13.65
C CYS A 167 -4.25 -4.14 -12.52
N ILE A 168 -3.97 -2.86 -12.75
CA ILE A 168 -4.26 -1.78 -11.78
C ILE A 168 -5.74 -1.74 -11.41
N HIS A 169 -6.64 -1.92 -12.39
CA HIS A 169 -8.08 -1.95 -12.14
C HIS A 169 -8.51 -3.16 -11.30
N LEU A 170 -8.03 -4.36 -11.63
CA LEU A 170 -8.33 -5.58 -10.88
C LEU A 170 -7.74 -5.56 -9.46
N GLU A 171 -6.54 -5.00 -9.28
CA GLU A 171 -5.98 -4.73 -7.95
C GLU A 171 -6.87 -3.79 -7.13
N GLY A 172 -7.43 -2.76 -7.78
CA GLY A 172 -8.42 -1.86 -7.18
C GLY A 172 -9.64 -2.62 -6.65
N LEU A 173 -10.22 -3.50 -7.47
CA LEU A 173 -11.34 -4.35 -7.09
C LEU A 173 -10.97 -5.31 -5.95
N ARG A 174 -9.80 -5.96 -6.03
CA ARG A 174 -9.29 -6.85 -4.97
C ARG A 174 -9.19 -6.12 -3.64
N ASN A 175 -8.64 -4.90 -3.63
CA ASN A 175 -8.52 -4.08 -2.43
C ASN A 175 -9.88 -3.74 -1.82
N VAL A 176 -10.89 -3.42 -2.65
CA VAL A 176 -12.26 -3.20 -2.18
C VAL A 176 -12.85 -4.48 -1.60
N THR A 177 -12.71 -5.62 -2.28
CA THR A 177 -13.21 -6.91 -1.80
C THR A 177 -12.55 -7.34 -0.49
N THR A 178 -11.24 -7.13 -0.33
CA THR A 178 -10.53 -7.38 0.93
C THR A 178 -11.04 -6.48 2.06
N ARG A 179 -11.33 -5.20 1.77
CA ARG A 179 -11.95 -4.30 2.76
C ARG A 179 -13.34 -4.79 3.17
N CYS A 180 -14.19 -5.17 2.21
CA CYS A 180 -15.51 -5.73 2.48
C CYS A 180 -15.42 -7.00 3.34
N LEU A 181 -14.48 -7.89 3.02
CA LEU A 181 -14.25 -9.13 3.76
C LEU A 181 -13.90 -8.84 5.22
N ASN A 182 -12.98 -7.91 5.46
CA ASN A 182 -12.59 -7.51 6.81
C ASN A 182 -13.75 -6.84 7.57
N GLY A 183 -14.50 -5.94 6.92
CA GLY A 183 -15.63 -5.25 7.54
C GLY A 183 -16.77 -6.20 7.92
N ILE A 184 -17.14 -7.13 7.03
CA ILE A 184 -18.18 -8.13 7.30
C ILE A 184 -17.72 -9.10 8.40
N LEU A 185 -16.47 -9.56 8.35
CA LEU A 185 -15.93 -10.44 9.39
C LEU A 185 -15.96 -9.78 10.77
N GLN A 186 -15.64 -8.48 10.85
CA GLN A 186 -15.68 -7.72 12.11
C GLN A 186 -17.11 -7.53 12.65
N LEU A 187 -18.10 -7.30 11.78
CA LEU A 187 -19.48 -6.97 12.19
C LEU A 187 -20.36 -8.22 12.40
N ALA A 188 -20.19 -9.25 11.58
CA ALA A 188 -21.08 -10.42 11.53
C ALA A 188 -20.36 -11.75 11.80
N GLY A 189 -19.03 -11.77 11.88
CA GLY A 189 -18.27 -13.01 12.04
C GLY A 189 -18.29 -13.89 10.80
N VAL A 190 -18.26 -15.21 11.00
CA VAL A 190 -18.31 -16.21 9.93
C VAL A 190 -19.77 -16.51 9.60
N GLY A 191 -20.26 -15.97 8.48
CA GLY A 191 -21.65 -16.11 8.03
C GLY A 191 -21.78 -16.27 6.52
N LYS A 192 -23.02 -16.30 6.02
CA LYS A 192 -23.32 -16.47 4.58
C LYS A 192 -22.78 -15.30 3.75
N GLU A 193 -22.87 -14.09 4.31
CA GLU A 193 -22.38 -12.84 3.74
C GLU A 193 -20.88 -12.91 3.46
N LEU A 194 -20.11 -13.46 4.41
CA LEU A 194 -18.67 -13.66 4.25
C LEU A 194 -18.37 -14.60 3.08
N GLY A 195 -19.15 -15.67 2.93
CA GLY A 195 -19.04 -16.62 1.82
C GLY A 195 -19.24 -15.96 0.45
N VAL A 196 -20.20 -15.04 0.34
CA VAL A 196 -20.44 -14.28 -0.90
C VAL A 196 -19.21 -13.43 -1.26
N VAL A 197 -18.65 -12.68 -0.29
CA VAL A 197 -17.46 -11.84 -0.53
C VAL A 197 -16.23 -12.68 -0.86
N GLN A 198 -16.07 -13.84 -0.21
CA GLN A 198 -14.97 -14.76 -0.50
C GLN A 198 -15.05 -15.32 -1.92
N THR A 199 -16.26 -15.67 -2.40
CA THR A 199 -16.45 -16.14 -3.78
C THR A 199 -16.07 -15.06 -4.79
N LEU A 200 -16.53 -13.81 -4.59
CA LEU A 200 -16.10 -12.68 -5.42
C LEU A 200 -14.57 -12.47 -5.33
N GLY A 201 -14.00 -12.53 -4.13
CA GLY A 201 -12.57 -12.35 -3.90
C GLY A 201 -11.71 -13.40 -4.59
N ARG A 202 -12.15 -14.66 -4.60
CA ARG A 202 -11.51 -15.75 -5.35
C ARG A 202 -11.58 -15.50 -6.84
N ALA A 203 -12.76 -15.12 -7.37
CA ALA A 203 -12.91 -14.82 -8.80
C ALA A 203 -11.99 -13.68 -9.25
N VAL A 204 -11.99 -12.54 -8.54
CA VAL A 204 -11.10 -11.41 -8.83
C VAL A 204 -9.63 -11.82 -8.73
N GLY A 205 -9.27 -12.56 -7.67
CA GLY A 205 -7.90 -13.03 -7.45
C GLY A 205 -7.41 -13.99 -8.54
N GLN A 206 -8.29 -14.85 -9.04
CA GLN A 206 -7.97 -15.79 -10.12
C GLN A 206 -7.66 -15.06 -11.43
N VAL A 207 -8.49 -14.09 -11.81
CA VAL A 207 -8.25 -13.29 -13.03
C VAL A 207 -6.99 -12.45 -12.90
N LEU A 208 -6.72 -11.90 -11.70
CA LEU A 208 -5.48 -11.18 -11.45
C LEU A 208 -4.27 -12.08 -11.62
N ALA A 209 -4.29 -13.30 -11.07
CA ALA A 209 -3.21 -14.27 -11.22
C ALA A 209 -2.96 -14.65 -12.69
N TRP A 210 -4.03 -14.87 -13.47
CA TRP A 210 -3.92 -15.11 -14.91
C TRP A 210 -3.33 -13.92 -15.68
N LEU A 211 -3.69 -12.69 -15.29
CA LEU A 211 -3.15 -11.49 -15.90
C LEU A 211 -1.67 -11.27 -15.54
N GLU A 212 -1.29 -11.57 -14.30
CA GLU A 212 0.10 -11.55 -13.84
C GLU A 212 0.96 -12.56 -14.61
N ASP A 213 0.45 -13.77 -14.87
CA ASP A 213 1.09 -14.79 -15.71
C ASP A 213 1.32 -14.27 -17.14
N ALA A 214 0.29 -13.70 -17.77
CA ALA A 214 0.41 -13.09 -19.09
C ALA A 214 1.42 -11.92 -19.11
N LEU A 215 1.43 -11.08 -18.07
CA LEU A 215 2.42 -10.00 -17.93
C LEU A 215 3.84 -10.52 -17.74
N CYS A 216 4.03 -11.65 -17.04
CA CYS A 216 5.31 -12.33 -16.94
C CYS A 216 5.81 -12.79 -18.31
N ALA A 217 4.97 -13.44 -19.10
CA ALA A 217 5.31 -13.83 -20.47
C ALA A 217 5.70 -12.60 -21.33
N VAL A 218 4.95 -11.49 -21.20
CA VAL A 218 5.26 -10.22 -21.88
C VAL A 218 6.64 -9.66 -21.49
N MET A 219 7.05 -9.82 -20.23
CA MET A 219 8.38 -9.40 -19.78
C MET A 219 9.50 -10.26 -20.34
N CYS A 220 9.25 -11.55 -20.61
CA CYS A 220 10.20 -12.45 -21.26
C CYS A 220 10.42 -12.10 -22.74
N GLY A 221 9.36 -11.68 -23.44
CA GLY A 221 9.47 -11.17 -24.80
C GLY A 221 8.20 -11.36 -25.62
N TYR A 222 8.16 -10.76 -26.81
CA TYR A 222 7.00 -10.88 -27.71
C TYR A 222 6.82 -12.32 -28.24
N SER A 223 7.91 -12.99 -28.63
CA SER A 223 7.86 -14.38 -29.12
C SER A 223 7.30 -15.31 -28.05
N GLU A 224 7.72 -15.15 -26.80
CA GLU A 224 7.26 -15.97 -25.68
C GLU A 224 5.74 -15.90 -25.51
N VAL A 225 5.15 -14.69 -25.56
CA VAL A 225 3.70 -14.53 -25.46
C VAL A 225 2.97 -15.21 -26.61
N VAL A 226 3.47 -15.07 -27.84
CA VAL A 226 2.86 -15.69 -29.02
C VAL A 226 2.94 -17.20 -28.95
N ASP A 227 4.10 -17.74 -28.57
CA ASP A 227 4.33 -19.17 -28.46
C ASP A 227 3.49 -19.79 -27.33
N MET A 228 3.50 -19.18 -26.14
CA MET A 228 2.65 -19.62 -25.01
C MET A 228 1.16 -19.53 -25.34
N HIS A 229 0.71 -18.45 -25.99
CA HIS A 229 -0.70 -18.29 -26.38
C HIS A 229 -1.12 -19.34 -27.40
N ARG A 230 -0.29 -19.56 -28.43
CA ARG A 230 -0.54 -20.55 -29.50
C ARG A 230 -0.55 -21.98 -28.96
N THR A 231 0.34 -22.29 -28.02
CA THR A 231 0.47 -23.62 -27.41
C THR A 231 -0.47 -23.84 -26.22
N ARG A 232 -1.34 -22.87 -25.92
CA ARG A 232 -2.30 -22.90 -24.81
C ARG A 232 -1.66 -23.07 -23.42
N GLN A 233 -0.50 -22.48 -23.22
CA GLN A 233 0.26 -22.57 -21.97
C GLN A 233 -0.04 -21.45 -20.97
N LEU A 234 -0.84 -20.44 -21.34
CA LEU A 234 -1.22 -19.38 -20.40
C LEU A 234 -2.28 -19.89 -19.43
N MET A 235 -2.18 -19.53 -18.15
CA MET A 235 -3.00 -20.10 -17.09
C MET A 235 -4.52 -19.97 -17.31
N TYR A 236 -4.99 -18.93 -18.00
CA TYR A 236 -6.43 -18.74 -18.25
C TYR A 236 -7.00 -19.71 -19.29
N GLN A 237 -6.14 -20.32 -20.11
CA GLN A 237 -6.54 -21.22 -21.22
C GLN A 237 -6.78 -22.66 -20.74
N SER A 238 -6.33 -23.00 -19.53
CA SER A 238 -6.45 -24.32 -18.93
C SER A 238 -7.43 -24.40 -17.75
N ALA A 239 -8.09 -23.29 -17.43
CA ALA A 239 -8.95 -23.16 -16.25
C ALA A 239 -10.41 -23.47 -16.50
#